data_AF-A0A2T7NWP5-F1
#
_entry.id   AF-A0A2T7NWP5-F1
#
_cell.length_a   1.000
_cell.length_b   1.000
_cell.length_c   1.000
_cell.angle_alpha   90.00
_cell.angle_beta   90.00
_cell.angle_gamma   90.00
#
_symmetry.space_group_name_H-M   'P 1'
#
loop_
_entity.id
_entity.type
_entity.pdbx_description
1 polymer ?
#
loop_
_entity_poly.entity_id
_entity_poly.type
_entity_poly.pdbx_seq_one_letter_code
_entity_poly.pdbx_strand_id
1 'polypeptide(L)'
;MRKGMKKDVSSSKHKADQGQVSLINHDQTLVIQKTLDKVTKERDDLSKRLEEAHKEVEILKSKLCVVTEKVINSVKPCNFAVDKGQDLANIPEQDIVHLIETFSLREKNRPLEERIEELETRITLVDTELGKMLHLKSSIEEALYNLSSCRDLEVLQQGVRRLWFQSCSTKLFVERNKTPSKTSCIGDSEMKHSHSNGVTMSAHINLETVEVPEPARKLPADTHIKDMQVDLREVIVRELSLFKRNGADWRTFAVRVGIPETLIVQWQQMKQLQPMRSVLGVWAASPGATVRMLHRHLVSPQMRCVVLTKRISDYYEVD
;
A
#
# COMPACT_ATOMS: atom_id res chain seq x y z
N MET A 1 -64.19 52.40 109.38
CA MET A 1 -62.82 52.40 108.81
C MET A 1 -62.77 51.47 107.60
N ARG A 2 -62.21 51.96 106.48
CA ARG A 2 -61.75 51.27 105.23
C ARG A 2 -62.79 50.45 104.43
N LYS A 3 -63.34 50.96 103.31
CA LYS A 3 -62.80 51.07 101.92
C LYS A 3 -62.25 49.75 101.35
N GLY A 4 -62.83 49.30 100.22
CA GLY A 4 -62.25 48.25 99.38
C GLY A 4 -63.10 47.83 98.16
N MET A 5 -63.23 48.72 97.16
CA MET A 5 -63.66 48.41 95.78
C MET A 5 -62.62 47.52 95.05
N LYS A 6 -63.06 46.50 94.31
CA LYS A 6 -62.43 45.92 93.09
C LYS A 6 -63.56 45.23 92.31
N LYS A 7 -64.22 45.81 91.30
CA LYS A 7 -63.81 46.30 89.96
C LYS A 7 -63.36 45.17 89.02
N ASP A 8 -64.27 44.83 88.11
CA ASP A 8 -64.10 44.06 86.87
C ASP A 8 -63.02 44.67 85.96
N VAL A 9 -62.07 43.83 85.52
CA VAL A 9 -61.17 43.97 84.35
C VAL A 9 -60.66 42.53 84.13
N SER A 10 -60.78 41.81 83.01
CA SER A 10 -60.64 42.15 81.60
C SER A 10 -61.04 40.94 80.75
N SER A 11 -62.07 41.07 79.90
CA SER A 11 -62.31 40.19 78.76
C SER A 11 -62.11 41.01 77.48
N SER A 12 -60.86 41.13 77.02
CA SER A 12 -60.52 41.64 75.69
C SER A 12 -59.03 41.41 75.41
N LYS A 13 -58.65 40.17 75.10
CA LYS A 13 -57.30 39.86 74.57
C LYS A 13 -57.22 38.62 73.66
N HIS A 14 -58.34 38.07 73.21
CA HIS A 14 -58.35 36.84 72.39
C HIS A 14 -58.68 37.00 70.89
N LYS A 15 -58.92 38.23 70.39
CA LYS A 15 -59.32 38.43 68.98
C LYS A 15 -58.23 38.96 68.04
N ALA A 16 -57.04 39.31 68.53
CA ALA A 16 -55.94 39.81 67.70
C ALA A 16 -54.95 38.71 67.23
N ASP A 17 -54.93 37.55 67.91
CA ASP A 17 -53.95 36.48 67.65
C ASP A 17 -54.41 35.44 66.60
N GLN A 18 -55.71 35.32 66.33
CA GLN A 18 -56.23 34.36 65.33
C GLN A 18 -55.96 34.80 63.88
N GLY A 19 -55.78 36.10 63.61
CA GLY A 19 -55.52 36.62 62.26
C GLY A 19 -54.07 36.47 61.79
N GLN A 20 -53.09 36.51 62.70
CA GLN A 20 -51.68 36.32 62.35
C GLN A 20 -51.34 34.84 62.11
N VAL A 21 -51.95 33.92 62.85
CA VAL A 21 -51.75 32.47 62.66
C VAL A 21 -52.33 31.99 61.32
N SER A 22 -53.44 32.56 60.85
CA SER A 22 -54.04 32.19 59.56
C SER A 22 -53.21 32.65 58.34
N LEU A 23 -52.54 33.80 58.43
CA LEU A 23 -51.67 34.32 57.37
C LEU A 23 -50.35 33.53 57.26
N ILE A 24 -49.76 33.18 58.41
CA ILE A 24 -48.54 32.35 58.46
C ILE A 24 -48.81 30.95 57.89
N ASN A 25 -49.96 30.36 58.20
CA ASN A 25 -50.36 29.07 57.64
C ASN A 25 -50.57 29.13 56.12
N HIS A 26 -51.08 30.24 55.59
CA HIS A 26 -51.30 30.41 54.15
C HIS A 26 -49.99 30.51 53.37
N ASP A 27 -49.03 31.31 53.86
CA ASP A 27 -47.70 31.43 53.23
C ASP A 27 -46.92 30.12 53.27
N GLN A 28 -47.00 29.37 54.38
CA GLN A 28 -46.40 28.03 54.47
C GLN A 28 -47.04 27.05 53.48
N THR A 29 -48.37 27.04 53.34
CA THR A 29 -49.03 26.21 52.32
C THR A 29 -48.64 26.61 50.89
N LEU A 30 -48.41 27.88 50.61
CA LEU A 30 -47.98 28.35 49.29
C LEU A 30 -46.55 27.90 48.96
N VAL A 31 -45.64 27.96 49.94
CA VAL A 31 -44.26 27.47 49.80
C VAL A 31 -44.26 25.96 49.58
N ILE A 32 -45.03 25.21 50.37
CA ILE A 32 -45.17 23.75 50.23
C ILE A 32 -45.71 23.39 48.85
N GLN A 33 -46.74 24.10 48.37
CA GLN A 33 -47.31 23.87 47.05
C GLN A 33 -46.28 24.14 45.94
N LYS A 34 -45.53 25.24 46.01
CA LYS A 34 -44.46 25.54 45.05
C LYS A 34 -43.36 24.49 45.06
N THR A 35 -42.97 23.99 46.23
CA THR A 35 -41.97 22.91 46.32
C THR A 35 -42.50 21.60 45.76
N LEU A 36 -43.77 21.29 46.00
CA LEU A 36 -44.43 20.10 45.47
C LEU A 36 -44.50 20.16 43.95
N ASP A 37 -44.92 21.30 43.39
CA ASP A 37 -44.98 21.52 41.94
C ASP A 37 -43.60 21.45 41.27
N LYS A 38 -42.54 21.88 41.98
CA LYS A 38 -41.16 21.74 41.50
C LYS A 38 -40.71 20.28 41.48
N VAL A 39 -40.97 19.55 42.57
CA VAL A 39 -40.58 18.14 42.69
C VAL A 39 -41.36 17.25 41.72
N THR A 40 -42.65 17.50 41.52
CA THR A 40 -43.46 16.77 40.52
C THR A 40 -42.92 17.01 39.12
N LYS A 41 -42.58 18.26 38.77
CA LYS A 41 -41.96 18.58 37.49
C LYS A 41 -40.61 17.89 37.28
N GLU A 42 -39.74 17.90 38.29
CA GLU A 42 -38.45 17.20 38.21
C GLU A 42 -38.62 15.68 38.07
N ARG A 43 -39.60 15.09 38.76
CA ARG A 43 -39.95 13.67 38.65
C ARG A 43 -40.46 13.31 37.26
N ASP A 44 -41.28 14.16 36.66
CA ASP A 44 -41.80 13.96 35.31
C ASP A 44 -40.69 14.11 34.26
N ASP A 45 -39.80 15.10 34.41
CA ASP A 45 -38.61 15.27 33.56
C ASP A 45 -37.66 14.07 33.65
N LEU A 46 -37.41 13.55 34.85
CA LEU A 46 -36.59 12.35 35.06
C LEU A 46 -37.25 11.10 34.47
N SER A 47 -38.57 10.94 34.64
CA SER A 47 -39.32 9.83 34.06
C SER A 47 -39.22 9.83 32.53
N LYS A 48 -39.30 11.01 31.91
CA LYS A 48 -39.15 11.18 30.46
C LYS A 48 -37.74 10.80 29.98
N ARG A 49 -36.69 11.25 30.68
CA ARG A 49 -35.30 10.88 30.36
C ARG A 49 -35.06 9.37 30.50
N LEU A 50 -35.68 8.74 31.49
CA LEU A 50 -35.59 7.30 31.70
C LEU A 50 -36.26 6.53 30.55
N GLU A 51 -37.42 6.98 30.07
CA GLU A 51 -38.05 6.40 28.87
C GLU A 51 -37.22 6.60 27.60
N GLU A 52 -36.61 7.77 27.42
CA GLU A 52 -35.71 8.06 26.28
C GLU A 52 -34.49 7.14 26.30
N ALA A 53 -33.83 7.00 27.45
CA ALA A 53 -32.69 6.09 27.62
C ALA A 53 -33.08 4.63 27.35
N HIS A 54 -34.25 4.17 27.80
CA HIS A 54 -34.75 2.83 27.50
C HIS A 54 -34.94 2.60 25.99
N LYS A 55 -35.49 3.59 25.27
CA LYS A 55 -35.64 3.51 23.82
C LYS A 55 -34.29 3.45 23.11
N GLU A 56 -33.30 4.23 23.56
CA GLU A 56 -31.95 4.20 23.00
C GLU A 56 -31.28 2.84 23.20
N VAL A 57 -31.41 2.25 24.40
CA VAL A 57 -30.88 0.91 24.70
C VAL A 57 -31.50 -0.15 23.79
N GLU A 58 -32.81 -0.12 23.55
CA GLU A 58 -33.47 -1.06 22.64
C GLU A 58 -33.01 -0.88 21.17
N ILE A 59 -32.77 0.36 20.73
CA ILE A 59 -32.18 0.62 19.40
C ILE A 59 -30.75 0.07 19.32
N LEU A 60 -29.93 0.25 20.36
CA LEU A 60 -28.56 -0.28 20.38
C LEU A 60 -28.55 -1.82 20.39
N LYS A 61 -29.44 -2.45 21.16
CA LYS A 61 -29.60 -3.91 21.16
C LYS A 61 -29.97 -4.45 19.78
N SER A 62 -30.94 -3.83 19.10
CA SER A 62 -31.32 -4.26 17.75
C SER A 62 -30.18 -4.12 16.72
N LYS A 63 -29.41 -3.03 16.78
CA LYS A 63 -28.21 -2.84 15.95
C LYS A 63 -27.14 -3.89 16.26
N LEU A 64 -26.91 -4.20 17.54
CA LEU A 64 -25.97 -5.22 17.96
C LEU A 64 -26.38 -6.60 17.42
N CYS A 65 -27.66 -6.98 17.53
CA CYS A 65 -28.16 -8.23 16.95
C CYS A 65 -27.87 -8.34 15.44
N VAL A 66 -28.12 -7.28 14.67
CA VAL A 66 -27.84 -7.26 13.21
C VAL A 66 -26.35 -7.41 12.91
N VAL A 67 -25.48 -6.74 13.69
CA VAL A 67 -24.02 -6.86 13.52
C VAL A 67 -23.57 -8.27 13.87
N THR A 68 -24.01 -8.81 14.99
CA THR A 68 -23.70 -10.17 15.45
C THR A 68 -24.15 -11.21 14.43
N GLU A 69 -25.37 -11.11 13.91
CA GLU A 69 -25.89 -12.01 12.87
C GLU A 69 -25.06 -11.94 11.59
N LYS A 70 -24.69 -10.73 11.13
CA LYS A 70 -23.82 -10.56 9.95
C LYS A 70 -22.42 -11.12 10.17
N VAL A 71 -21.85 -10.95 11.37
CA VAL A 71 -20.54 -11.52 11.73
C VAL A 71 -20.64 -13.05 11.75
N ILE A 72 -21.60 -13.62 12.47
CA ILE A 72 -21.78 -15.09 12.54
C ILE A 72 -22.01 -15.69 11.14
N ASN A 73 -22.85 -15.08 10.31
CA ASN A 73 -23.16 -15.59 8.97
C ASN A 73 -22.04 -15.40 7.94
N SER A 74 -21.15 -14.41 8.12
CA SER A 74 -20.00 -14.20 7.23
C SER A 74 -18.81 -15.10 7.55
N VAL A 75 -18.86 -15.79 8.69
CA VAL A 75 -17.80 -16.67 9.17
C VAL A 75 -18.06 -18.07 8.66
N LYS A 76 -17.22 -18.53 7.71
CA LYS A 76 -17.19 -19.96 7.36
C LYS A 76 -17.05 -20.78 8.64
N PRO A 77 -17.80 -21.89 8.80
CA PRO A 77 -17.95 -22.64 10.04
C PRO A 77 -16.65 -23.38 10.40
N CYS A 78 -15.65 -22.62 10.85
CA CYS A 78 -14.40 -23.12 11.35
C CYS A 78 -14.25 -22.60 12.78
N ASN A 79 -14.72 -23.43 13.71
CA ASN A 79 -14.35 -23.52 15.13
C ASN A 79 -15.24 -22.80 16.17
N PHE A 80 -16.23 -22.01 15.79
CA PHE A 80 -17.25 -21.51 16.73
C PHE A 80 -18.58 -22.21 16.42
N ALA A 81 -18.83 -23.35 17.08
CA ALA A 81 -20.12 -24.02 17.00
C ALA A 81 -21.11 -23.28 17.90
N VAL A 82 -21.72 -22.21 17.36
CA VAL A 82 -22.96 -21.68 17.96
C VAL A 82 -24.04 -22.70 17.64
N ASP A 83 -24.57 -23.35 18.67
CA ASP A 83 -25.65 -24.33 18.50
C ASP A 83 -26.82 -23.64 17.79
N LYS A 84 -27.25 -24.22 16.66
CA LYS A 84 -28.34 -23.69 15.84
C LYS A 84 -29.63 -23.71 16.66
N GLY A 85 -29.93 -22.59 17.31
CA GLY A 85 -31.09 -22.44 18.20
C GLY A 85 -30.85 -21.59 19.44
N GLN A 86 -29.61 -21.17 19.71
CA GLN A 86 -29.33 -20.26 20.82
C GLN A 86 -29.73 -18.82 20.46
N ASP A 87 -30.56 -18.21 21.31
CA ASP A 87 -31.00 -16.82 21.15
C ASP A 87 -29.79 -15.87 21.27
N LEU A 88 -29.52 -15.15 20.19
CA LEU A 88 -28.37 -14.25 20.05
C LEU A 88 -28.36 -13.13 21.10
N ALA A 89 -29.52 -12.84 21.71
CA ALA A 89 -29.66 -11.87 22.79
C ALA A 89 -29.01 -12.31 24.11
N ASN A 90 -28.70 -13.60 24.29
CA ASN A 90 -28.17 -14.15 25.54
C ASN A 90 -26.67 -14.48 25.50
N ILE A 91 -25.94 -14.04 24.47
CA ILE A 91 -24.50 -14.25 24.38
C ILE A 91 -23.80 -13.32 25.40
N PRO A 92 -22.97 -13.85 26.31
CA PRO A 92 -22.19 -13.04 27.24
C PRO A 92 -21.29 -12.03 26.50
N GLU A 93 -21.19 -10.81 27.03
CA GLU A 93 -20.38 -9.73 26.44
C GLU A 93 -18.90 -10.16 26.23
N GLN A 94 -18.37 -10.98 27.12
CA GLN A 94 -17.01 -11.52 27.06
C GLN A 94 -16.77 -12.38 25.81
N ASP A 95 -17.76 -13.16 25.38
CA ASP A 95 -17.66 -14.01 24.20
C ASP A 95 -17.70 -13.17 22.91
N ILE A 96 -18.45 -12.06 22.91
CA ILE A 96 -18.49 -11.11 21.80
C ILE A 96 -17.13 -10.40 21.66
N VAL A 97 -16.53 -9.95 22.79
CA VAL A 97 -15.20 -9.32 22.79
C VAL A 97 -14.15 -10.31 22.28
N HIS A 98 -14.15 -11.54 22.79
CA HIS A 98 -13.23 -12.59 22.34
C HIS A 98 -13.43 -12.93 20.85
N LEU A 99 -14.67 -12.95 20.37
CA LEU A 99 -14.99 -13.15 18.95
C LEU A 99 -14.42 -12.01 18.10
N ILE A 100 -14.59 -10.76 18.51
CA ILE A 100 -14.04 -9.57 17.83
C ILE A 100 -12.51 -9.62 17.84
N GLU A 101 -11.88 -9.90 18.98
CA GLU A 101 -10.42 -10.06 19.08
C GLU A 101 -9.92 -11.17 18.16
N THR A 102 -10.63 -12.30 18.10
CA THR A 102 -10.30 -13.42 17.21
C THR A 102 -10.40 -13.01 15.74
N PHE A 103 -11.36 -12.15 15.36
CA PHE A 103 -11.46 -11.59 14.01
C PHE A 103 -10.40 -10.54 13.71
N SER A 104 -10.13 -9.63 14.63
CA SER A 104 -9.05 -8.64 14.53
C SER A 104 -7.67 -9.30 14.47
N LEU A 105 -7.51 -10.51 15.02
CA LEU A 105 -6.29 -11.31 14.92
C LEU A 105 -6.25 -12.23 13.68
N ARG A 106 -7.38 -12.44 12.97
CA ARG A 106 -7.44 -13.28 11.75
C ARG A 106 -7.19 -12.50 10.47
N GLU A 107 -7.41 -11.18 10.48
CA GLU A 107 -6.62 -10.26 9.66
C GLU A 107 -5.24 -10.04 10.29
N LYS A 108 -4.55 -11.14 10.63
CA LYS A 108 -3.09 -11.12 10.56
C LYS A 108 -2.75 -10.83 9.11
N ASN A 109 -2.58 -9.54 8.83
CA ASN A 109 -1.56 -9.01 7.97
C ASN A 109 -0.68 -10.16 7.44
N ARG A 110 -0.82 -10.53 6.16
CA ARG A 110 0.44 -10.65 5.42
C ARG A 110 1.17 -9.36 5.76
N PRO A 111 2.36 -9.40 6.38
CA PRO A 111 3.07 -8.19 6.76
C PRO A 111 2.97 -7.24 5.57
N LEU A 112 2.64 -5.97 5.81
CA LEU A 112 2.40 -5.00 4.72
C LEU A 112 3.55 -5.06 3.71
N GLU A 113 4.74 -5.40 4.19
CA GLU A 113 5.94 -5.81 3.47
C GLU A 113 5.71 -6.87 2.38
N GLU A 114 5.09 -8.02 2.67
CA GLU A 114 4.79 -9.08 1.66
C GLU A 114 3.82 -8.59 0.58
N ARG A 115 2.84 -7.76 0.97
CA ARG A 115 1.90 -7.19 0.00
C ARG A 115 2.53 -6.08 -0.83
N ILE A 116 3.43 -5.31 -0.25
CA ILE A 116 4.25 -4.32 -0.95
C ILE A 116 5.17 -5.04 -1.93
N GLU A 117 5.84 -6.13 -1.53
CA GLU A 117 6.70 -6.94 -2.40
C GLU A 117 5.94 -7.56 -3.58
N GLU A 118 4.73 -8.11 -3.35
CA GLU A 118 3.86 -8.61 -4.41
C GLU A 118 3.45 -7.49 -5.39
N LEU A 119 3.15 -6.30 -4.87
CA LEU A 119 2.78 -5.16 -5.72
C LEU A 119 3.98 -4.60 -6.49
N GLU A 120 5.16 -4.54 -5.88
CA GLU A 120 6.41 -4.09 -6.51
C GLU A 120 6.84 -5.05 -7.64
N THR A 121 6.73 -6.36 -7.41
CA THR A 121 7.02 -7.38 -8.44
C THR A 121 6.03 -7.31 -9.61
N ARG A 122 4.74 -7.09 -9.33
CA ARG A 122 3.73 -6.87 -10.38
C ARG A 122 3.97 -5.60 -11.18
N ILE A 123 4.33 -4.49 -10.53
CA ILE A 123 4.67 -3.24 -11.21
C ILE A 123 5.89 -3.45 -12.11
N THR A 124 6.94 -4.11 -11.59
CA THR A 124 8.14 -4.42 -12.37
C THR A 124 7.81 -5.28 -13.59
N LEU A 125 6.96 -6.29 -13.44
CA LEU A 125 6.53 -7.12 -14.56
C LEU A 125 5.79 -6.29 -15.63
N VAL A 126 4.86 -5.43 -15.22
CA VAL A 126 4.13 -4.53 -16.12
C VAL A 126 5.09 -3.55 -16.82
N ASP A 127 6.07 -2.99 -16.12
CA ASP A 127 7.07 -2.09 -16.72
C ASP A 127 7.96 -2.82 -17.74
N THR A 128 8.32 -4.09 -17.49
CA THR A 128 9.06 -4.89 -18.48
C THR A 128 8.22 -5.23 -19.70
N GLU A 129 6.93 -5.54 -19.53
CA GLU A 129 6.00 -5.77 -20.64
C GLU A 129 5.77 -4.49 -21.45
N LEU A 130 5.62 -3.34 -20.78
CA LEU A 130 5.52 -2.04 -21.42
C LEU A 130 6.79 -1.70 -22.20
N GLY A 131 7.97 -1.96 -21.64
CA GLY A 131 9.25 -1.79 -22.33
C GLY A 131 9.35 -2.63 -23.60
N LYS A 132 8.93 -3.90 -23.55
CA LYS A 132 8.86 -4.79 -24.72
C LYS A 132 7.89 -4.25 -25.78
N MET A 133 6.73 -3.74 -25.38
CA MET A 133 5.77 -3.13 -26.28
C MET A 133 6.31 -1.87 -26.96
N LEU A 134 6.96 -0.99 -26.20
CA LEU A 134 7.58 0.24 -26.74
C LEU A 134 8.70 -0.07 -27.72
N HIS A 135 9.52 -1.09 -27.43
CA HIS A 135 10.59 -1.51 -28.33
C HIS A 135 10.03 -2.10 -29.64
N LEU A 136 9.02 -2.98 -29.54
CA LEU A 136 8.32 -3.52 -30.72
C LEU A 136 7.71 -2.40 -31.56
N LYS A 137 7.03 -1.45 -30.90
CA LYS A 137 6.46 -0.27 -31.58
C LYS A 137 7.53 0.51 -32.33
N SER A 138 8.64 0.85 -31.67
CA SER A 138 9.75 1.59 -32.31
C SER A 138 10.33 0.83 -33.50
N SER A 139 10.49 -0.50 -33.38
CA SER A 139 10.99 -1.34 -34.47
C SER A 139 10.03 -1.38 -35.66
N ILE A 140 8.72 -1.40 -35.41
CA ILE A 140 7.69 -1.35 -36.46
C ILE A 140 7.69 0.02 -37.15
N GLU A 141 7.76 1.12 -36.39
CA GLU A 141 7.82 2.48 -36.93
C GLU A 141 9.05 2.66 -37.84
N GLU A 142 10.21 2.18 -37.41
CA GLU A 142 11.44 2.20 -38.21
C GLU A 142 11.32 1.35 -39.49
N ALA A 143 10.78 0.14 -39.38
CA ALA A 143 10.56 -0.73 -40.52
C ALA A 143 9.60 -0.10 -41.55
N LEU A 144 8.49 0.50 -41.08
CA LEU A 144 7.54 1.20 -41.95
C LEU A 144 8.18 2.42 -42.62
N TYR A 145 9.01 3.18 -41.90
CA TYR A 145 9.77 4.28 -42.47
C TYR A 145 10.70 3.81 -43.60
N ASN A 146 11.45 2.72 -43.36
CA ASN A 146 12.32 2.12 -44.36
C ASN A 146 11.55 1.61 -45.59
N LEU A 147 10.38 1.00 -45.39
CA LEU A 147 9.51 0.55 -46.48
C LEU A 147 8.96 1.72 -47.28
N SER A 148 8.62 2.84 -46.65
CA SER A 148 8.14 4.04 -47.35
C SER A 148 9.20 4.67 -48.27
N SER A 149 10.47 4.42 -48.00
CA SER A 149 11.59 4.90 -48.81
C SER A 149 12.02 3.91 -49.91
N CYS A 150 11.44 2.71 -49.95
CA CYS A 150 11.83 1.66 -50.86
C CYS A 150 11.17 1.84 -52.25
N ARG A 151 11.98 1.82 -53.31
CA ARG A 151 11.49 1.97 -54.70
C ARG A 151 11.32 0.64 -55.45
N ASP A 152 11.89 -0.43 -54.91
CA ASP A 152 11.83 -1.77 -55.49
C ASP A 152 10.65 -2.56 -54.88
N LEU A 153 9.80 -3.08 -55.76
CA LEU A 153 8.59 -3.81 -55.37
C LEU A 153 8.91 -5.15 -54.69
N GLU A 154 9.95 -5.86 -55.10
CA GLU A 154 10.31 -7.16 -54.51
C GLU A 154 10.85 -6.98 -53.09
N VAL A 155 11.71 -5.97 -52.90
CA VAL A 155 12.26 -5.61 -51.58
C VAL A 155 11.15 -5.13 -50.65
N LEU A 156 10.20 -4.35 -51.17
CA LEU A 156 9.02 -3.91 -50.41
C LEU A 156 8.16 -5.10 -49.97
N GLN A 157 7.85 -6.04 -50.87
CA GLN A 157 7.05 -7.23 -50.54
C GLN A 157 7.75 -8.11 -49.50
N GLN A 158 9.06 -8.32 -49.62
CA GLN A 158 9.84 -9.10 -48.68
C GLN A 158 9.88 -8.41 -47.30
N GLY A 159 10.06 -7.09 -47.27
CA GLY A 159 10.07 -6.32 -46.05
C GLY A 159 8.72 -6.29 -45.32
N VAL A 160 7.60 -6.19 -46.06
CA VAL A 160 6.25 -6.29 -45.50
C VAL A 160 6.01 -7.68 -44.90
N ARG A 161 6.40 -8.76 -45.58
CA ARG A 161 6.27 -10.14 -45.05
C ARG A 161 7.09 -10.33 -43.77
N ARG A 162 8.31 -9.78 -43.72
CA ARG A 162 9.18 -9.83 -42.53
C ARG A 162 8.58 -9.07 -41.36
N LEU A 163 8.06 -7.87 -41.61
CA LEU A 163 7.41 -7.03 -40.60
C LEU A 163 6.16 -7.70 -40.03
N TRP A 164 5.34 -8.30 -40.91
CA TRP A 164 4.17 -9.08 -40.50
C TRP A 164 4.55 -10.23 -39.57
N PHE A 165 5.56 -11.03 -39.96
CA PHE A 165 6.03 -12.15 -39.14
C PHE A 165 6.57 -11.69 -37.77
N GLN A 166 7.33 -10.61 -37.73
CA GLN A 166 7.84 -10.04 -36.47
C GLN A 166 6.70 -9.55 -35.56
N SER A 167 5.68 -8.91 -36.13
CA SER A 167 4.52 -8.40 -35.40
C SER A 167 3.65 -9.52 -34.82
N CYS A 168 3.42 -10.59 -35.60
CA CYS A 168 2.59 -11.74 -35.19
C CYS A 168 3.31 -12.74 -34.27
N SER A 169 4.64 -12.82 -34.33
CA SER A 169 5.43 -13.73 -33.49
C SER A 169 5.50 -13.27 -32.03
N THR A 170 5.28 -11.98 -31.77
CA THR A 170 5.09 -11.46 -30.43
C THR A 170 3.72 -11.86 -29.89
N LYS A 171 3.68 -12.76 -28.90
CA LYS A 171 2.48 -13.22 -28.18
C LYS A 171 1.62 -12.09 -27.56
N LEU A 172 2.05 -10.84 -27.66
CA LEU A 172 1.35 -9.62 -27.26
C LEU A 172 0.08 -9.36 -28.07
N PHE A 173 -0.02 -9.88 -29.31
CA PHE A 173 -1.19 -9.74 -30.18
C PHE A 173 -1.99 -11.03 -30.37
N VAL A 174 -1.69 -12.09 -29.63
CA VAL A 174 -2.56 -13.28 -29.62
C VAL A 174 -3.81 -12.90 -28.84
N GLU A 175 -4.76 -12.33 -29.58
CA GLU A 175 -6.09 -12.05 -29.11
C GLU A 175 -6.68 -13.30 -28.45
N ARG A 176 -7.28 -13.04 -27.28
CA ARG A 176 -8.10 -13.95 -26.49
C ARG A 176 -9.44 -14.28 -27.19
N ASN A 177 -9.45 -14.32 -28.51
CA ASN A 177 -10.65 -14.49 -29.33
C ASN A 177 -10.59 -15.82 -30.10
N LYS A 178 -11.25 -16.81 -29.49
CA LYS A 178 -11.97 -17.93 -30.10
C LYS A 178 -11.17 -19.10 -30.68
N THR A 179 -11.79 -20.26 -30.46
CA THR A 179 -11.42 -21.64 -30.73
C THR A 179 -11.06 -21.95 -32.19
N PRO A 180 -10.35 -23.07 -32.44
CA PRO A 180 -9.79 -23.40 -33.75
C PRO A 180 -10.86 -24.02 -34.65
N SER A 181 -11.09 -23.41 -35.82
CA SER A 181 -11.71 -24.08 -36.96
C SER A 181 -10.64 -24.48 -37.95
N LYS A 182 -10.60 -25.80 -38.19
CA LYS A 182 -9.76 -26.51 -39.17
C LYS A 182 -9.85 -25.91 -40.57
N THR A 183 -8.68 -25.71 -41.19
CA THR A 183 -8.38 -25.92 -42.63
C THR A 183 -6.86 -25.80 -42.77
N SER A 184 -6.08 -26.90 -42.80
CA SER A 184 -5.84 -27.81 -43.93
C SER A 184 -5.61 -27.10 -45.26
N CYS A 185 -4.34 -27.06 -45.71
CA CYS A 185 -3.79 -27.23 -47.07
C CYS A 185 -2.26 -27.08 -46.94
N ILE A 186 -1.47 -28.16 -46.84
CA ILE A 186 -0.81 -28.91 -47.94
C ILE A 186 -0.04 -28.02 -48.93
N GLY A 187 1.26 -28.28 -49.01
CA GLY A 187 2.17 -27.75 -50.02
C GLY A 187 3.63 -28.07 -49.70
N ASP A 188 3.99 -29.35 -49.77
CA ASP A 188 5.37 -29.81 -49.77
C ASP A 188 6.13 -29.23 -50.97
N SER A 189 7.33 -28.69 -50.74
CA SER A 189 8.35 -28.59 -51.77
C SER A 189 9.73 -28.68 -51.13
N GLU A 190 10.31 -29.87 -51.25
CA GLU A 190 11.73 -30.14 -51.04
C GLU A 190 12.58 -29.27 -51.98
N MET A 191 13.49 -28.47 -51.43
CA MET A 191 14.63 -27.98 -52.18
C MET A 191 15.88 -28.05 -51.30
N LYS A 192 16.75 -29.00 -51.62
CA LYS A 192 18.11 -29.12 -51.09
C LYS A 192 18.98 -28.02 -51.69
N HIS A 193 19.58 -27.16 -50.87
CA HIS A 193 20.85 -26.52 -51.20
C HIS A 193 21.70 -26.31 -49.94
N SER A 194 22.99 -26.63 -50.11
CA SER A 194 24.04 -26.67 -49.12
C SER A 194 24.60 -25.28 -48.78
N HIS A 195 24.89 -25.07 -47.49
CA HIS A 195 25.94 -24.25 -46.87
C HIS A 195 26.46 -22.99 -47.61
N SER A 196 26.18 -21.81 -47.03
CA SER A 196 27.23 -20.81 -46.77
C SER A 196 26.89 -19.96 -45.55
N ASN A 197 27.93 -19.66 -44.76
CA ASN A 197 27.88 -18.83 -43.55
C ASN A 197 27.47 -17.39 -43.90
N GLY A 198 26.49 -16.86 -43.18
CA GLY A 198 26.05 -15.47 -43.28
C GLY A 198 25.44 -15.02 -41.97
N VAL A 199 26.23 -14.29 -41.19
CA VAL A 199 25.91 -13.68 -39.91
C VAL A 199 24.75 -12.69 -40.06
N THR A 200 23.59 -13.00 -39.47
CA THR A 200 22.46 -12.07 -39.40
C THR A 200 22.42 -11.45 -38.00
N MET A 201 22.96 -10.24 -37.89
CA MET A 201 22.79 -9.40 -36.71
C MET A 201 21.32 -8.96 -36.63
N SER A 202 20.59 -9.55 -35.69
CA SER A 202 19.30 -9.07 -35.21
C SER A 202 19.51 -8.66 -33.76
N ALA A 203 19.45 -7.34 -33.52
CA ALA A 203 19.50 -6.77 -32.18
C ALA A 203 18.18 -7.08 -31.46
N HIS A 204 18.03 -8.32 -31.02
CA HIS A 204 17.24 -8.64 -29.85
C HIS A 204 17.86 -7.88 -28.68
N ILE A 205 17.10 -7.00 -28.01
CA ILE A 205 17.37 -6.74 -26.59
C ILE A 205 16.88 -8.01 -25.87
N ASN A 206 17.66 -9.07 -26.02
CA ASN A 206 17.81 -10.02 -24.94
C ASN A 206 18.26 -9.16 -23.77
N LEU A 207 17.49 -9.19 -22.68
CA LEU A 207 18.15 -9.25 -21.39
C LEU A 207 18.91 -10.59 -21.45
N GLU A 208 20.05 -10.60 -22.16
CA GLU A 208 21.17 -11.40 -21.72
C GLU A 208 21.32 -10.89 -20.29
N THR A 209 20.74 -11.62 -19.34
CA THR A 209 21.53 -12.09 -18.23
C THR A 209 22.88 -12.40 -18.85
N VAL A 210 23.78 -11.40 -18.85
CA VAL A 210 25.17 -11.64 -19.13
C VAL A 210 25.47 -12.69 -18.09
N GLU A 211 25.49 -13.96 -18.50
CA GLU A 211 25.89 -15.08 -17.68
C GLU A 211 27.38 -14.89 -17.55
N VAL A 212 27.74 -13.88 -16.77
CA VAL A 212 29.09 -13.72 -16.29
C VAL A 212 29.29 -15.00 -15.48
N PRO A 213 30.26 -15.84 -15.86
CA PRO A 213 30.50 -17.09 -15.15
C PRO A 213 30.78 -16.75 -13.70
N GLU A 214 30.02 -17.36 -12.79
CA GLU A 214 30.31 -17.22 -11.37
C GLU A 214 31.77 -17.66 -11.15
N PRO A 215 32.60 -16.83 -10.50
CA PRO A 215 33.98 -17.18 -10.30
C PRO A 215 34.03 -18.42 -9.40
N ALA A 216 34.91 -19.37 -9.73
CA ALA A 216 35.06 -20.62 -8.97
C ALA A 216 35.35 -20.39 -7.47
N ARG A 217 35.83 -19.19 -7.12
CA ARG A 217 35.94 -18.68 -5.76
C ARG A 217 35.54 -17.21 -5.72
N LYS A 218 34.79 -16.82 -4.70
CA LYS A 218 34.44 -15.42 -4.44
C LYS A 218 35.72 -14.62 -4.14
N LEU A 219 35.73 -13.37 -4.56
CA LEU A 219 36.81 -12.42 -4.32
C LEU A 219 36.62 -11.72 -2.96
N PRO A 220 37.69 -11.20 -2.33
CA PRO A 220 37.57 -10.49 -1.07
C PRO A 220 36.69 -9.25 -1.19
N ALA A 221 35.78 -9.01 -0.25
CA ALA A 221 34.92 -7.82 -0.26
C ALA A 221 35.67 -6.49 -0.14
N ASP A 222 36.88 -6.51 0.41
CA ASP A 222 37.72 -5.32 0.55
C ASP A 222 38.45 -4.96 -0.76
N THR A 223 38.18 -5.69 -1.86
CA THR A 223 38.60 -5.33 -3.21
C THR A 223 38.17 -3.89 -3.53
N HIS A 224 39.10 -3.09 -4.02
CA HIS A 224 38.83 -1.70 -4.38
C HIS A 224 37.95 -1.63 -5.65
N ILE A 225 37.06 -0.64 -5.76
CA ILE A 225 36.08 -0.57 -6.87
C ILE A 225 36.72 -0.41 -8.26
N LYS A 226 37.97 0.04 -8.34
CA LYS A 226 38.74 0.11 -9.60
C LYS A 226 39.08 -1.27 -10.13
N ASP A 227 39.32 -2.21 -9.22
CA ASP A 227 39.75 -3.59 -9.48
C ASP A 227 38.56 -4.56 -9.47
N MET A 228 37.35 -4.02 -9.36
CA MET A 228 36.11 -4.79 -9.48
C MET A 228 36.02 -5.42 -10.87
N GLN A 229 35.45 -6.63 -10.95
CA GLN A 229 35.20 -7.29 -12.22
C GLN A 229 34.45 -6.37 -13.19
N VAL A 230 34.99 -6.26 -14.41
CA VAL A 230 34.55 -5.27 -15.40
C VAL A 230 33.08 -5.48 -15.76
N ASP A 231 32.66 -6.72 -15.99
CA ASP A 231 31.28 -7.02 -16.38
C ASP A 231 30.28 -6.68 -15.27
N LEU A 232 30.61 -7.02 -14.03
CA LEU A 232 29.79 -6.65 -12.87
C LEU A 232 29.70 -5.12 -12.73
N ARG A 233 30.83 -4.42 -12.89
CA ARG A 233 30.87 -2.95 -12.87
C ARG A 233 30.00 -2.35 -13.96
N GLU A 234 30.02 -2.89 -15.17
CA GLU A 234 29.17 -2.42 -16.28
C GLU A 234 27.69 -2.65 -15.99
N VAL A 235 27.31 -3.77 -15.38
CA VAL A 235 25.93 -4.03 -14.94
C VAL A 235 25.49 -3.00 -13.90
N ILE A 236 26.32 -2.74 -12.88
CA ILE A 236 26.02 -1.74 -11.83
C ILE A 236 25.86 -0.34 -12.44
N VAL A 237 26.78 0.04 -13.34
CA VAL A 237 26.73 1.33 -14.03
C VAL A 237 25.44 1.47 -14.82
N ARG A 238 25.07 0.44 -15.59
CA ARG A 238 23.86 0.44 -16.42
C ARG A 238 22.60 0.58 -15.56
N GLU A 239 22.47 -0.24 -14.52
CA GLU A 239 21.27 -0.29 -13.67
C GLU A 239 21.08 0.97 -12.82
N LEU A 240 22.13 1.50 -12.21
CA LEU A 240 22.02 2.68 -11.35
C LEU A 240 22.00 4.00 -12.13
N SER A 241 22.43 4.00 -13.39
CA SER A 241 22.31 5.18 -14.26
C SER A 241 20.88 5.47 -14.67
N LEU A 242 19.97 4.49 -14.57
CA LEU A 242 18.55 4.68 -14.87
C LEU A 242 17.90 5.59 -13.82
N PHE A 243 17.12 6.57 -14.29
CA PHE A 243 16.37 7.45 -13.41
C PHE A 243 15.23 6.68 -12.74
N LYS A 244 15.20 6.64 -11.42
CA LYS A 244 14.13 5.98 -10.65
C LYS A 244 13.30 6.99 -9.89
N ARG A 245 11.98 6.78 -9.89
CA ARG A 245 11.03 7.67 -9.20
C ARG A 245 11.19 7.68 -7.68
N ASN A 246 11.58 6.55 -7.10
CA ASN A 246 11.87 6.42 -5.68
C ASN A 246 13.21 7.05 -5.26
N GLY A 247 14.00 7.56 -6.22
CA GLY A 247 15.32 8.14 -5.98
C GLY A 247 16.42 7.13 -5.70
N ALA A 248 16.17 5.82 -5.75
CA ALA A 248 17.16 4.76 -5.50
C ALA A 248 18.08 4.50 -6.71
N ASP A 249 18.68 5.58 -7.21
CA ASP A 249 19.57 5.61 -8.37
C ASP A 249 20.91 6.27 -8.03
N TRP A 250 21.71 6.55 -9.06
CA TRP A 250 23.02 7.17 -8.94
C TRP A 250 23.03 8.46 -8.10
N ARG A 251 21.92 9.22 -8.03
CA ARG A 251 21.85 10.50 -7.30
C ARG A 251 21.97 10.26 -5.80
N THR A 252 21.12 9.38 -5.27
CA THR A 252 21.15 9.01 -3.86
C THR A 252 22.46 8.33 -3.51
N PHE A 253 22.98 7.48 -4.40
CA PHE A 253 24.29 6.87 -4.19
C PHE A 253 25.41 7.92 -4.10
N ALA A 254 25.45 8.87 -5.04
CA ALA A 254 26.44 9.95 -5.08
C ALA A 254 26.46 10.78 -3.79
N VAL A 255 25.30 11.18 -3.28
CA VAL A 255 25.18 11.90 -2.00
C VAL A 255 25.78 11.07 -0.86
N ARG A 256 25.48 9.76 -0.81
CA ARG A 256 25.93 8.88 0.27
C ARG A 256 27.43 8.65 0.29
N VAL A 257 28.07 8.67 -0.87
CA VAL A 257 29.53 8.55 -0.96
C VAL A 257 30.26 9.89 -0.84
N GLY A 258 29.54 10.96 -0.51
CA GLY A 258 30.09 12.28 -0.22
C GLY A 258 30.37 13.14 -1.45
N ILE A 259 29.76 12.86 -2.60
CA ILE A 259 29.86 13.73 -3.77
C ILE A 259 29.04 15.00 -3.54
N PRO A 260 29.61 16.21 -3.73
CA PRO A 260 28.89 17.46 -3.55
C PRO A 260 27.64 17.57 -4.42
N GLU A 261 26.56 18.07 -3.85
CA GLU A 261 25.27 18.20 -4.54
C GLU A 261 25.35 19.12 -5.77
N THR A 262 26.23 20.12 -5.74
CA THR A 262 26.51 20.99 -6.88
C THR A 262 26.98 20.20 -8.12
N LEU A 263 27.83 19.19 -7.92
CA LEU A 263 28.33 18.33 -9.01
C LEU A 263 27.24 17.38 -9.50
N ILE A 264 26.41 16.86 -8.60
CA ILE A 264 25.26 16.01 -8.93
C ILE A 264 24.27 16.77 -9.81
N VAL A 265 23.92 18.01 -9.42
CA VAL A 265 23.03 18.89 -10.20
C VAL A 265 23.64 19.19 -11.57
N GLN A 266 24.95 19.46 -11.64
CA GLN A 266 25.64 19.66 -12.91
C GLN A 266 25.55 18.43 -13.83
N TRP A 267 25.76 17.21 -13.30
CA TRP A 267 25.64 15.97 -14.06
C TRP A 267 24.21 15.71 -14.55
N GLN A 268 23.19 16.07 -13.75
CA GLN A 268 21.80 16.03 -14.18
C GLN A 268 21.53 16.98 -15.36
N GLN A 269 22.03 18.21 -15.29
CA GLN A 269 21.85 19.21 -16.35
C GLN A 269 22.53 18.82 -17.66
N MET A 270 23.70 18.17 -17.57
CA MET A 270 24.43 17.67 -18.75
C MET A 270 23.78 16.45 -19.42
N LYS A 271 22.74 15.85 -18.81
CA LYS A 271 22.03 14.67 -19.35
C LYS A 271 23.00 13.55 -19.76
N GLN A 272 23.97 13.24 -18.90
CA GLN A 272 24.91 12.14 -19.18
C GLN A 272 24.16 10.83 -19.37
N LEU A 273 24.59 10.00 -20.34
CA LEU A 273 23.98 8.69 -20.60
C LEU A 273 24.22 7.69 -19.46
N GLN A 274 25.37 7.79 -18.78
CA GLN A 274 25.79 6.87 -17.71
C GLN A 274 26.39 7.63 -16.53
N PRO A 275 25.60 8.44 -15.81
CA PRO A 275 26.08 9.25 -14.70
C PRO A 275 26.70 8.40 -13.57
N MET A 276 26.26 7.15 -13.40
CA MET A 276 26.87 6.26 -12.40
C MET A 276 28.35 5.97 -12.70
N ARG A 277 28.76 5.97 -13.97
CA ARG A 277 30.18 5.79 -14.34
C ARG A 277 31.03 6.96 -13.79
N SER A 278 30.52 8.18 -13.91
CA SER A 278 31.14 9.39 -13.34
C SER A 278 31.20 9.31 -11.81
N VAL A 279 30.11 8.87 -11.17
CA VAL A 279 30.03 8.66 -9.72
C VAL A 279 31.10 7.68 -9.24
N LEU A 280 31.20 6.50 -9.87
CA LEU A 280 32.22 5.51 -9.51
C LEU A 280 33.63 6.04 -9.78
N GLY A 281 33.84 6.77 -10.88
CA GLY A 281 35.13 7.38 -11.21
C GLY A 281 35.62 8.36 -10.14
N VAL A 282 34.74 9.24 -9.67
CA VAL A 282 35.06 10.20 -8.58
C VAL A 282 35.22 9.48 -7.26
N TRP A 283 34.29 8.58 -6.90
CA TRP A 283 34.33 7.86 -5.64
C TRP A 283 35.58 6.98 -5.52
N ALA A 284 36.08 6.44 -6.62
CA ALA A 284 37.28 5.60 -6.68
C ALA A 284 38.59 6.32 -6.30
N ALA A 285 38.56 7.63 -6.08
CA ALA A 285 39.67 8.36 -5.47
C ALA A 285 39.74 8.15 -3.95
N SER A 286 38.65 7.74 -3.32
CA SER A 286 38.59 7.49 -1.88
C SER A 286 39.20 6.12 -1.53
N PRO A 287 40.05 6.03 -0.49
CA PRO A 287 40.59 4.75 -0.03
C PRO A 287 39.50 3.82 0.53
N GLY A 288 38.35 4.36 0.93
CA GLY A 288 37.19 3.59 1.40
C GLY A 288 36.28 3.06 0.28
N ALA A 289 36.63 3.28 -0.99
CA ALA A 289 35.83 2.84 -2.12
C ALA A 289 36.06 1.35 -2.42
N THR A 290 35.52 0.48 -1.55
CA THR A 290 35.60 -0.98 -1.67
C THR A 290 34.27 -1.60 -2.08
N VAL A 291 34.30 -2.84 -2.57
CA VAL A 291 33.10 -3.60 -2.91
C VAL A 291 32.21 -3.82 -1.68
N ARG A 292 32.79 -4.02 -0.48
CA ARG A 292 32.06 -4.07 0.80
C ARG A 292 31.23 -2.82 1.04
N MET A 293 31.84 -1.65 0.84
CA MET A 293 31.15 -0.37 1.04
C MET A 293 30.07 -0.14 -0.01
N LEU A 294 30.33 -0.52 -1.26
CA LEU A 294 29.34 -0.50 -2.33
C LEU A 294 28.14 -1.37 -1.97
N HIS A 295 28.37 -2.62 -1.56
CA HIS A 295 27.33 -3.54 -1.13
C HIS A 295 26.49 -2.94 0.01
N ARG A 296 27.15 -2.43 1.06
CA ARG A 296 26.48 -1.78 2.20
C ARG A 296 25.60 -0.59 1.80
N HIS A 297 26.05 0.23 0.85
CA HIS A 297 25.23 1.32 0.34
C HIS A 297 24.01 0.81 -0.44
N LEU A 298 24.15 -0.25 -1.22
CA LEU A 298 23.05 -0.84 -2.00
C LEU A 298 22.03 -1.56 -1.13
N VAL A 299 22.45 -2.20 -0.03
CA VAL A 299 21.55 -2.82 0.97
C VAL A 299 20.81 -1.76 1.81
N SER A 300 21.34 -0.55 1.90
CA SER A 300 20.78 0.48 2.80
C SER A 300 19.29 0.78 2.54
N PRO A 301 18.51 1.16 3.58
CA PRO A 301 17.08 1.41 3.45
C PRO A 301 16.70 2.47 2.41
N GLN A 302 17.63 3.37 2.06
CA GLN A 302 17.43 4.41 1.06
C GLN A 302 17.63 3.93 -0.39
N MET A 303 18.42 2.87 -0.60
CA MET A 303 18.72 2.32 -1.94
C MET A 303 17.95 1.03 -2.23
N ARG A 304 17.94 0.08 -1.29
CA ARG A 304 17.26 -1.23 -1.40
C ARG A 304 17.44 -1.92 -2.77
N CYS A 305 18.65 -1.92 -3.30
CA CYS A 305 18.95 -2.50 -4.61
C CYS A 305 19.21 -4.02 -4.49
N VAL A 306 18.16 -4.79 -4.17
CA VAL A 306 18.24 -6.23 -3.83
C VAL A 306 18.86 -7.07 -4.96
N VAL A 307 18.54 -6.77 -6.21
CA VAL A 307 19.09 -7.53 -7.36
C VAL A 307 20.59 -7.32 -7.49
N LEU A 308 21.07 -6.08 -7.38
CA LEU A 308 22.50 -5.77 -7.48
C LEU A 308 23.29 -6.28 -6.27
N THR A 309 22.71 -6.23 -5.07
CA THR A 309 23.34 -6.74 -3.85
C THR A 309 23.55 -8.24 -3.92
N LYS A 310 22.51 -8.99 -4.31
CA LYS A 310 22.63 -10.43 -4.58
C LYS A 310 23.72 -10.70 -5.62
N ARG A 311 23.68 -9.97 -6.74
CA ARG A 311 24.66 -10.15 -7.81
C ARG A 311 26.08 -9.80 -7.40
N ILE A 312 26.31 -8.85 -6.49
CA ILE A 312 27.65 -8.61 -5.93
C ILE A 312 28.07 -9.77 -5.02
N SER A 313 27.13 -10.30 -4.23
CA SER A 313 27.35 -11.42 -3.31
C SER A 313 27.71 -12.72 -4.02
N ASP A 314 27.32 -12.89 -5.28
CA ASP A 314 27.70 -14.05 -6.10
C ASP A 314 29.21 -14.02 -6.46
N TYR A 315 29.83 -12.84 -6.50
CA TYR A 315 31.23 -12.65 -6.92
C TYR A 315 32.19 -12.31 -5.77
N TYR A 316 31.68 -11.72 -4.69
CA TYR A 316 32.48 -11.19 -3.58
C TYR A 316 31.98 -11.70 -2.23
N GLU A 317 32.89 -11.81 -1.27
CA GLU A 317 32.62 -12.24 0.12
C GLU A 317 32.04 -11.09 0.95
N VAL A 318 30.85 -10.63 0.58
CA VAL A 318 30.11 -9.58 1.28
C VAL A 318 29.07 -10.21 2.22
N ASP A 319 29.23 -9.95 3.52
CA ASP A 319 28.28 -10.34 4.57
C ASP A 319 27.12 -9.33 4.70
#